data_AF-A0A9Q5D4G0-F1
#
_entry.id   AF-A0A9Q5D4G0-F1
#
_cell.length_a   1.000
_cell.length_b   1.000
_cell.length_c   1.000
_cell.angle_alpha   90.00
_cell.angle_beta   90.00
_cell.angle_gamma   90.00
#
_symmetry.space_group_name_H-M   'P 1'
#
loop_
_entity.id
_entity.type
_entity.pdbx_description
1 polymer ?
#
loop_
_entity_poly.entity_id
_entity_poly.type
_entity_poly.pdbx_seq_one_letter_code
_entity_poly.pdbx_strand_id
1 'polypeptide(L)'
;MDEKYVVIIQCDIAHNRCSGFACTNAFYNRDDVFKNYNESTRYISFTCGGCCGKSIATKLEHLSKKLKLKNNINKEDVVIHLSSCMTNDNYHYDRCPHLDYIKSIVFKKGYNKVIEGSYISKNAEKKRANGSYNCYDSI
;
A
#
# COMPACT_ATOMS: atom_id res chain seq x y z
N MET A 1 3.90 -15.26 6.06
CA MET A 1 3.16 -14.84 4.86
C MET A 1 3.99 -15.25 3.68
N ASP A 2 3.50 -16.23 2.93
CA ASP A 2 4.25 -16.94 1.87
C ASP A 2 4.04 -16.32 0.49
N GLU A 3 3.39 -15.16 0.43
CA GLU A 3 3.18 -14.44 -0.81
C GLU A 3 4.49 -14.04 -1.47
N LYS A 4 4.54 -14.23 -2.78
CA LYS A 4 5.74 -14.01 -3.59
C LYS A 4 6.01 -12.52 -3.80
N TYR A 5 4.95 -11.71 -3.81
CA TYR A 5 5.04 -10.27 -4.01
C TYR A 5 4.18 -9.48 -3.03
N VAL A 6 4.76 -8.37 -2.58
CA VAL A 6 4.05 -7.25 -1.97
C VAL A 6 4.08 -6.07 -2.93
N VAL A 7 2.91 -5.50 -3.19
CA VAL A 7 2.76 -4.30 -4.01
C VAL A 7 2.28 -3.16 -3.13
N ILE A 8 3.09 -2.13 -2.93
CA ILE A 8 2.68 -0.95 -2.16
C ILE A 8 2.17 0.13 -3.12
N ILE A 9 0.88 0.44 -3.04
CA ILE A 9 0.25 1.56 -3.73
C ILE A 9 0.35 2.79 -2.85
N GLN A 10 0.90 3.88 -3.40
CA GLN A 10 1.18 5.11 -2.66
C GLN A 10 0.40 6.30 -3.21
N CYS A 11 0.14 7.32 -2.39
CA CYS A 11 -0.53 8.53 -2.87
C CYS A 11 0.39 9.32 -3.81
N ASP A 12 -0.11 9.69 -4.98
CA ASP A 12 0.63 10.44 -5.99
C ASP A 12 0.98 11.86 -5.50
N ILE A 13 0.04 12.53 -4.84
CA ILE A 13 0.26 13.86 -4.22
C ILE A 13 1.30 13.79 -3.10
N ALA A 14 1.29 12.71 -2.31
CA ALA A 14 2.30 12.50 -1.27
C ALA A 14 3.72 12.38 -1.85
N HIS A 15 3.83 11.69 -3.00
CA HIS A 15 5.09 11.42 -3.69
C HIS A 15 5.74 12.66 -4.29
N ASN A 16 5.02 13.77 -4.44
CA ASN A 16 5.62 15.07 -4.79
C ASN A 16 6.67 15.54 -3.77
N ARG A 17 6.64 15.03 -2.53
CA ARG A 17 7.65 15.28 -1.49
C ARG A 17 8.25 14.02 -0.87
N CYS A 18 7.61 12.87 -1.07
CA CYS A 18 8.00 11.60 -0.46
C CYS A 18 8.71 10.73 -1.48
N SER A 19 9.95 10.35 -1.22
CA SER A 19 10.72 9.42 -2.05
C SER A 19 10.27 7.95 -1.94
N GLY A 20 9.33 7.65 -1.03
CA GLY A 20 8.95 6.28 -0.69
C GLY A 20 9.95 5.56 0.23
N PHE A 21 11.05 6.20 0.64
CA PHE A 21 12.12 5.60 1.44
C PHE A 21 11.61 4.84 2.68
N ALA A 22 10.76 5.46 3.50
CA ALA A 22 10.31 4.85 4.76
C ALA A 22 9.50 3.56 4.53
N CYS A 23 8.64 3.52 3.51
CA CYS A 23 7.88 2.32 3.16
C CYS A 23 8.82 1.20 2.68
N THR A 24 9.78 1.54 1.82
CA THR A 24 10.77 0.60 1.31
C THR A 24 11.65 0.06 2.44
N ASN A 25 12.15 0.91 3.33
CA ASN A 25 12.98 0.53 4.46
C ASN A 25 12.22 -0.38 5.44
N ALA A 26 10.98 -0.02 5.78
CA ALA A 26 10.14 -0.83 6.66
C ALA A 26 9.86 -2.22 6.06
N PHE A 27 9.66 -2.31 4.74
CA PHE A 27 9.53 -3.60 4.08
C PHE A 27 10.80 -4.44 4.26
N TYR A 28 11.97 -3.93 3.85
CA TYR A 28 13.22 -4.71 3.88
C TYR A 28 13.66 -5.11 5.30
N ASN A 29 13.39 -4.27 6.31
CA ASN A 29 13.68 -4.59 7.70
C ASN A 29 12.61 -5.46 8.38
N ARG A 30 11.52 -5.77 7.68
CA ARG A 30 10.35 -6.49 8.22
C ARG A 30 9.77 -5.79 9.46
N ASP A 31 9.69 -4.47 9.39
CA ASP A 31 9.12 -3.64 10.45
C ASP A 31 7.58 -3.53 10.32
N ASP A 32 6.94 -3.07 11.40
CA ASP A 32 5.54 -2.65 11.41
C ASP A 32 4.56 -3.68 10.81
N VAL A 33 3.85 -3.31 9.72
CA VAL A 33 2.88 -4.16 9.02
C VAL A 33 3.54 -5.28 8.21
N PHE A 34 4.87 -5.27 8.08
CA PHE A 34 5.62 -6.22 7.26
C PHE A 34 6.28 -7.37 8.04
N LYS A 35 6.11 -7.42 9.37
CA LYS A 35 6.76 -8.40 10.27
C LYS A 35 6.57 -9.87 9.87
N ASN A 36 5.44 -10.19 9.25
CA ASN A 36 5.07 -11.57 8.95
C ASN A 36 5.46 -12.02 7.53
N TYR A 37 6.08 -11.16 6.71
CA TYR A 37 6.50 -11.54 5.35
C TYR A 37 7.84 -12.29 5.36
N ASN A 38 7.91 -13.34 4.55
CA ASN A 38 9.12 -14.13 4.38
C ASN A 38 10.24 -13.28 3.74
N GLU A 39 11.50 -13.60 4.01
CA GLU A 39 12.67 -12.91 3.43
C GLU A 39 12.69 -12.93 1.90
N SER A 40 12.19 -14.02 1.30
CA SER A 40 12.11 -14.20 -0.15
C SER A 40 10.99 -13.41 -0.83
N THR A 41 10.05 -12.84 -0.06
CA THR A 41 8.98 -12.00 -0.61
C THR A 41 9.59 -10.78 -1.29
N ARG A 42 9.19 -10.54 -2.55
CA ARG A 42 9.68 -9.43 -3.36
C ARG A 42 8.73 -8.23 -3.25
N TYR A 43 9.28 -7.05 -3.48
CA TYR A 43 8.54 -5.79 -3.37
C TYR A 43 8.48 -5.05 -4.71
N ILE A 44 7.33 -4.44 -4.98
CA ILE A 44 7.12 -3.44 -6.03
C ILE A 44 6.30 -2.29 -5.43
N SER A 45 6.56 -1.06 -5.87
CA SER A 45 5.70 0.09 -5.55
C SER A 45 5.33 0.90 -6.78
N PHE A 46 4.18 1.54 -6.72
CA PHE A 46 3.79 2.60 -7.64
C PHE A 46 2.74 3.51 -7.00
N THR A 47 2.59 4.72 -7.53
CA THR A 47 1.57 5.66 -7.04
C THR A 47 0.17 5.33 -7.56
N CYS A 48 -0.88 5.89 -6.94
CA CYS A 48 -2.25 5.82 -7.43
C CYS A 48 -2.45 6.55 -8.78
N GLY A 49 -1.48 7.38 -9.19
CA GLY A 49 -1.49 8.16 -10.43
C GLY A 49 -2.56 9.25 -10.48
N GLY A 50 -2.72 9.95 -9.36
CA GLY A 50 -3.62 11.09 -9.21
C GLY A 50 -5.00 10.73 -8.62
N CYS A 51 -5.77 11.75 -8.24
CA CYS A 51 -7.12 11.58 -7.69
C CYS A 51 -8.14 11.38 -8.83
N CYS A 52 -8.99 10.34 -8.81
CA CYS A 52 -9.33 9.43 -7.71
C CYS A 52 -8.65 8.03 -7.75
N GLY A 53 -7.52 7.87 -8.42
CA GLY A 53 -6.76 6.62 -8.44
C GLY A 53 -7.09 5.67 -9.61
N LYS A 54 -7.81 6.15 -10.63
CA LYS A 54 -8.25 5.32 -11.78
C LYS A 54 -7.11 4.62 -12.51
N SER A 55 -5.90 5.19 -12.49
CA SER A 55 -4.72 4.61 -13.16
C SER A 55 -4.30 3.25 -12.56
N ILE A 56 -4.69 2.96 -11.32
CA ILE A 56 -4.39 1.70 -10.62
C ILE A 56 -4.88 0.50 -11.43
N ALA A 57 -6.04 0.62 -12.07
CA ALA A 57 -6.61 -0.44 -12.90
C ALA A 57 -5.62 -0.92 -13.97
N THR A 58 -5.08 0.01 -14.76
CA THR A 58 -4.13 -0.28 -15.85
C THR A 58 -2.78 -0.77 -15.31
N LYS A 59 -2.29 -0.19 -14.19
CA LYS A 59 -1.04 -0.64 -13.56
C LYS A 59 -1.14 -2.08 -13.06
N LEU A 60 -2.25 -2.46 -12.44
CA LEU A 60 -2.50 -3.83 -11.97
C LEU A 60 -2.68 -4.82 -13.12
N GLU A 61 -3.33 -4.44 -14.21
CA GLU A 61 -3.43 -5.27 -15.41
C GLU A 61 -2.04 -5.53 -16.03
N HIS A 62 -1.24 -4.48 -16.19
CA HIS A 62 0.12 -4.59 -16.67
C HIS A 62 0.96 -5.50 -15.76
N LEU A 63 0.90 -5.28 -14.43
CA LEU A 63 1.59 -6.10 -13.44
C LEU A 63 1.17 -7.57 -13.56
N SER A 64 -0.13 -7.86 -13.58
CA SER A 64 -0.66 -9.23 -13.69
C SER A 64 -0.11 -9.94 -14.92
N LYS A 65 -0.11 -9.26 -16.08
CA LYS A 65 0.42 -9.79 -17.33
C LYS A 65 1.91 -10.09 -17.23
N LYS A 66 2.70 -9.19 -16.63
CA LYS A 66 4.15 -9.39 -16.48
C LYS A 66 4.48 -10.52 -15.50
N LEU A 67 3.83 -10.56 -14.33
CA LEU A 67 4.00 -11.61 -13.34
C LEU A 67 3.69 -12.99 -13.92
N LYS A 68 2.59 -13.12 -14.66
CA LYS A 68 2.22 -14.40 -15.28
C LYS A 68 3.21 -14.82 -16.36
N LEU A 69 3.54 -13.93 -17.29
CA LEU A 69 4.41 -14.25 -18.44
C LEU A 69 5.88 -14.48 -18.08
N LYS A 70 6.39 -13.77 -17.07
CA LYS A 70 7.83 -13.78 -16.75
C LYS A 70 8.17 -14.66 -15.55
N ASN A 71 7.21 -14.91 -14.66
CA ASN A 71 7.47 -15.59 -13.39
C ASN A 71 6.43 -16.67 -13.06
N ASN A 72 5.41 -16.87 -13.90
CA ASN A 72 4.28 -17.76 -13.63
C ASN A 72 3.62 -17.52 -12.26
N ILE A 73 3.52 -16.24 -11.86
CA ILE A 73 2.91 -15.82 -10.58
C ILE A 73 1.47 -15.41 -10.83
N ASN A 74 0.56 -15.94 -10.01
CA ASN A 74 -0.86 -15.61 -10.03
C ASN A 74 -1.18 -14.49 -9.03
N LYS A 75 -2.35 -13.86 -9.16
CA LYS A 75 -2.77 -12.75 -8.29
C LYS A 75 -2.92 -13.15 -6.82
N GLU A 76 -3.21 -14.41 -6.54
CA GLU A 76 -3.33 -14.99 -5.19
C GLU A 76 -2.00 -15.03 -4.42
N ASP A 77 -0.88 -15.01 -5.13
CA ASP A 77 0.48 -14.94 -4.58
C ASP A 77 0.95 -13.49 -4.33
N VAL A 78 0.05 -12.51 -4.47
CA VAL A 78 0.37 -11.08 -4.38
C VAL A 78 -0.50 -10.43 -3.31
N VAL A 79 0.12 -9.66 -2.41
CA VAL A 79 -0.60 -8.79 -1.47
C VAL A 79 -0.49 -7.34 -1.92
N ILE A 80 -1.61 -6.64 -1.95
CA ILE A 80 -1.66 -5.21 -2.22
C ILE A 80 -1.70 -4.46 -0.88
N HIS A 81 -0.71 -3.62 -0.64
CA HIS A 81 -0.72 -2.66 0.46
C HIS A 81 -1.19 -1.30 -0.05
N LEU A 82 -2.17 -0.70 0.62
CA LEU A 82 -2.47 0.72 0.47
C LEU A 82 -1.68 1.46 1.54
N SER A 83 -0.68 2.25 1.13
CA SER A 83 0.32 2.80 2.06
C SER A 83 -0.27 3.69 3.16
N SER A 84 0.50 3.91 4.23
CA SER A 84 0.07 4.71 5.38
C SER A 84 -0.26 6.18 5.05
N CYS A 85 0.30 6.76 3.98
CA CYS A 85 -0.10 8.10 3.52
C CYS A 85 -1.47 8.13 2.84
N MET A 86 -2.05 6.98 2.50
CA MET A 86 -3.42 6.87 1.97
C MET A 86 -4.42 6.51 3.06
N THR A 87 -4.02 5.70 4.04
CA THR A 87 -4.96 5.09 5.00
C THR A 87 -5.09 5.88 6.30
N ASN A 88 -4.08 6.70 6.64
CA ASN A 88 -4.02 7.34 7.95
C ASN A 88 -3.96 8.86 7.86
N ASP A 89 -4.54 9.50 8.88
CA ASP A 89 -4.26 10.90 9.18
C ASP A 89 -2.77 11.10 9.52
N ASN A 90 -2.21 12.21 9.05
CA ASN A 90 -0.82 12.58 9.24
C ASN A 90 -0.66 14.11 9.26
N TYR A 91 0.58 14.56 9.49
CA TYR A 91 0.90 15.98 9.63
C TYR A 91 0.42 16.88 8.47
N HIS A 92 0.28 16.33 7.27
CA HIS A 92 0.07 17.15 6.09
C HIS A 92 -1.34 17.09 5.52
N TYR A 93 -2.06 16.01 5.76
CA TYR A 93 -3.41 15.80 5.28
C TYR A 93 -3.99 14.57 5.97
N ASP A 94 -5.31 14.53 6.00
CA ASP A 94 -6.06 13.39 6.48
C ASP A 94 -6.01 12.20 5.50
N ARG A 95 -6.59 11.05 5.85
CA ARG A 95 -6.65 9.87 4.99
C ARG A 95 -7.24 10.19 3.61
N CYS A 96 -6.92 9.35 2.62
CA CYS A 96 -7.43 9.51 1.27
C CYS A 96 -8.97 9.40 1.23
N PRO A 97 -9.70 10.39 0.71
CA PRO A 97 -11.16 10.33 0.60
C PRO A 97 -11.64 9.32 -0.45
N HIS A 98 -10.74 8.81 -1.30
CA HIS A 98 -11.05 7.82 -2.34
C HIS A 98 -10.58 6.41 -1.98
N LEU A 99 -10.22 6.14 -0.72
CA LEU A 99 -9.64 4.87 -0.30
C LEU A 99 -10.54 3.67 -0.66
N ASP A 100 -11.84 3.77 -0.36
CA ASP A 100 -12.80 2.69 -0.64
C ASP A 100 -13.02 2.49 -2.15
N TYR A 101 -13.04 3.58 -2.92
CA TYR A 101 -13.08 3.50 -4.37
C TYR A 101 -11.82 2.79 -4.93
N ILE A 102 -10.64 3.11 -4.40
CA ILE A 102 -9.39 2.46 -4.78
C ILE A 102 -9.41 0.97 -4.43
N LYS A 103 -9.85 0.59 -3.22
CA LYS A 103 -10.07 -0.82 -2.83
C LYS A 103 -10.99 -1.52 -3.84
N SER A 104 -12.10 -0.89 -4.22
CA SER A 104 -13.03 -1.46 -5.20
C SER A 104 -12.39 -1.75 -6.56
N ILE A 105 -11.47 -0.89 -7.02
CA ILE A 105 -10.69 -1.11 -8.25
C ILE A 105 -9.78 -2.32 -8.07
N VAL A 106 -9.05 -2.41 -6.96
CA VAL A 106 -8.13 -3.51 -6.66
C VAL A 106 -8.87 -4.85 -6.66
N PHE A 107 -10.00 -4.94 -5.95
CA PHE A 107 -10.85 -6.13 -5.92
C PHE A 107 -11.44 -6.46 -7.30
N LYS A 108 -11.93 -5.46 -8.05
CA LYS A 108 -12.42 -5.65 -9.42
C LYS A 108 -11.33 -6.20 -10.37
N LYS A 109 -10.05 -5.93 -10.10
CA LYS A 109 -8.93 -6.51 -10.84
C LYS A 109 -8.51 -7.90 -10.33
N GLY A 110 -9.21 -8.46 -9.34
CA GLY A 110 -9.02 -9.82 -8.85
C GLY A 110 -7.87 -9.98 -7.85
N TYR A 111 -7.44 -8.89 -7.21
CA TYR A 111 -6.51 -8.93 -6.09
C TYR A 111 -7.31 -8.91 -4.78
N ASN A 112 -7.41 -10.07 -4.13
CA ASN A 112 -8.27 -10.24 -2.96
C ASN A 112 -7.53 -10.06 -1.61
N LYS A 113 -6.19 -10.07 -1.62
CA LYS A 113 -5.36 -9.83 -0.44
C LYS A 113 -4.97 -8.35 -0.41
N VAL A 114 -5.72 -7.55 0.33
CA VAL A 114 -5.48 -6.12 0.50
C VAL A 114 -5.24 -5.81 1.97
N ILE A 115 -4.14 -5.11 2.27
CA ILE A 115 -3.78 -4.65 3.62
C ILE A 115 -3.69 -3.13 3.60
N GLU A 116 -4.23 -2.48 4.62
CA GLU A 116 -4.04 -1.06 4.86
C GLU A 116 -2.78 -0.81 5.69
N GLY A 117 -1.98 0.15 5.24
CA GLY A 117 -0.77 0.58 5.91
C GLY A 117 0.51 0.07 5.27
N SER A 118 1.60 0.73 5.66
CA SER A 118 2.98 0.38 5.32
C SER A 118 3.87 0.75 6.50
N TYR A 119 4.66 1.82 6.39
CA TYR A 119 5.46 2.33 7.49
C TYR A 119 4.58 3.03 8.54
N ILE A 120 4.87 2.76 9.82
CA ILE A 120 4.19 3.37 10.96
C ILE A 120 5.16 4.35 11.66
N SER A 121 4.81 5.63 11.64
CA SER A 121 5.58 6.67 12.34
C SER A 121 5.23 6.71 13.82
N LYS A 122 6.20 6.44 14.70
CA LYS A 122 6.06 6.55 16.17
C LYS A 122 5.49 7.90 16.62
N ASN A 123 5.88 8.99 15.95
CA ASN A 123 5.36 10.32 16.29
C ASN A 123 3.90 10.48 15.87
N ALA A 124 3.51 9.91 14.72
CA ALA A 124 2.11 9.93 14.30
C ALA A 124 1.25 9.04 15.19
N GLU A 125 1.76 7.89 15.65
CA GLU A 125 1.08 7.04 16.63
C GLU A 125 0.84 7.75 17.95
N LYS A 126 1.85 8.45 18.50
CA LYS A 126 1.67 9.26 19.71
C LYS A 126 0.57 10.32 19.54
N LYS A 127 0.52 10.95 18.37
CA LYS A 127 -0.52 11.95 18.03
C LYS A 127 -1.90 11.32 17.82
N ARG A 128 -1.99 10.06 17.42
CA ARG A 128 -3.27 9.33 17.39
C ARG A 128 -3.71 8.92 18.78
N ALA A 129 -2.77 8.40 19.58
CA ALA A 129 -3.03 7.97 20.96
C ALA A 129 -3.51 9.11 21.86
N ASN A 130 -3.05 10.35 21.62
CA ASN A 130 -3.51 11.53 22.36
C ASN A 130 -4.69 12.28 21.71
N GLY A 131 -5.28 11.73 20.62
CA GLY A 131 -6.44 12.31 19.93
C GLY A 131 -6.15 13.52 19.05
N SER A 132 -4.88 13.86 18.79
CA SER A 132 -4.53 14.96 17.87
C SER A 132 -4.71 14.60 16.40
N TYR A 133 -4.65 13.31 16.06
CA TYR A 133 -4.90 12.77 14.72
C TYR A 133 -6.04 11.76 14.76
N ASN A 134 -6.80 11.71 13.67
CA ASN A 134 -7.89 10.76 13.51
C ASN A 134 -7.38 9.31 13.50
N CYS A 135 -8.12 8.43 14.18
CA CYS A 135 -7.98 6.99 14.09
C CYS A 135 -9.06 6.45 13.16
N TYR A 136 -8.67 5.61 12.21
CA TYR A 136 -9.60 4.94 11.31
C TYR A 136 -9.57 3.45 11.56
N ASP A 137 -10.76 2.86 11.70
CA ASP A 137 -10.88 1.42 11.78
C ASP A 137 -10.52 0.80 10.43
N SER A 138 -9.70 -0.24 10.48
CA SER A 138 -9.40 -1.08 9.32
C SER A 138 -10.63 -1.96 9.08
N ILE A 139 -11.47 -1.59 8.11
CA ILE A 139 -12.55 -2.46 7.60
C ILE A 139 -11.97 -3.51 6.67
#